data_AF-A0A2R3MSX0-F1
#
_entry.id   AF-A0A2R3MSX0-F1
#
_cell.length_a   1.000
_cell.length_b   1.000
_cell.length_c   1.000
_cell.angle_alpha   90.00
_cell.angle_beta   90.00
_cell.angle_gamma   90.00
#
_symmetry.space_group_name_H-M   'P 1'
#
loop_
_entity.id
_entity.type
_entity.pdbx_description
1 polymer ?
#
loop_
_entity_poly.entity_id
_entity_poly.type
_entity_poly.pdbx_seq_one_letter_code
_entity_poly.pdbx_strand_id
1 'polypeptide(L)' 'MPVPGFLVRGPNPGRQDGVSYPSNLPDESYADVEGSYASNEIAINWSAALVALTSSLDALMAK' A
#
# COMPACT_ATOMS: atom_id res chain seq x y z
N MET A 1 -14.16 3.00 -9.32
CA MET A 1 -13.98 3.95 -8.20
C MET A 1 -13.49 3.16 -7.00
N PRO A 2 -12.44 3.62 -6.28
CA PRO A 2 -11.87 2.89 -5.15
C PRO A 2 -12.78 2.92 -3.90
N VAL A 3 -12.73 1.87 -3.09
CA VAL A 3 -13.46 1.77 -1.81
C VAL A 3 -12.61 2.40 -0.70
N PRO A 4 -13.17 3.30 0.14
CA PRO A 4 -12.43 3.91 1.23
C PRO A 4 -11.90 2.89 2.26
N GLY A 5 -10.75 3.19 2.86
CA GLY A 5 -10.18 2.40 3.97
C GLY A 5 -9.31 1.22 3.54
N PHE A 6 -9.12 0.98 2.25
CA PHE A 6 -8.20 -0.04 1.78
C PHE A 6 -6.75 0.43 1.74
N LEU A 7 -5.87 -0.37 2.32
CA LEU A 7 -4.43 -0.19 2.25
C LEU A 7 -3.87 -0.96 1.04
N VAL A 8 -3.20 -0.23 0.16
CA VAL A 8 -2.41 -0.81 -0.93
C VAL A 8 -1.01 -1.20 -0.45
N ARG A 9 -0.36 -2.11 -1.19
CA ARG A 9 1.00 -2.57 -0.86
C ARG A 9 2.02 -1.43 -0.71
N GLY A 10 2.03 -0.47 -1.64
CA GLY A 10 3.00 0.63 -1.70
C GLY A 10 4.20 0.36 -2.63
N PRO A 11 5.25 1.20 -2.57
CA PRO A 11 6.39 1.12 -3.49
C PRO A 11 7.07 -0.25 -3.55
N ASN A 12 7.31 -0.75 -4.76
CA ASN A 12 7.95 -2.04 -4.99
C ASN A 12 9.05 -1.93 -6.06
N PRO A 13 10.34 -2.04 -5.68
CA PRO A 13 11.46 -1.99 -6.62
C PRO A 13 11.44 -3.13 -7.66
N GLY A 14 10.74 -4.23 -7.37
CA GLY A 14 10.66 -5.40 -8.23
C GLY A 14 9.78 -5.24 -9.47
N ARG A 15 8.84 -4.28 -9.50
CA ARG A 15 8.05 -3.88 -10.69
C ARG A 15 7.52 -5.03 -11.53
N GLN A 16 6.95 -6.01 -10.85
CA GLN A 16 6.61 -7.29 -11.44
C GLN A 16 5.36 -7.23 -12.32
N ASP A 17 4.82 -6.04 -12.55
CA ASP A 17 3.56 -5.75 -13.23
C ASP A 17 3.72 -5.15 -14.64
N GLY A 18 4.94 -4.89 -15.08
CA GLY A 18 5.22 -4.41 -16.44
C GLY A 18 4.71 -2.99 -16.72
N VAL A 19 4.37 -2.23 -15.67
CA VAL A 19 3.87 -0.86 -15.74
C VAL A 19 5.04 0.14 -15.77
N SER A 20 4.82 1.32 -16.36
CA SER A 20 5.77 2.43 -16.29
C SER A 20 5.69 3.11 -14.92
N TYR A 21 6.83 3.15 -14.23
CA TYR A 21 6.98 3.84 -12.95
C TYR A 21 7.63 5.22 -13.14
N PRO A 22 7.31 6.21 -12.30
CA PRO A 22 7.79 7.58 -12.46
C PRO A 22 9.30 7.73 -12.22
N SER A 23 9.91 6.82 -11.46
CA SER A 23 11.32 6.86 -11.08
C SER A 23 11.90 5.46 -10.99
N ASN A 24 13.22 5.32 -10.94
CA ASN A 24 13.96 4.08 -10.69
C ASN A 24 14.37 3.88 -9.22
N LEU A 25 14.09 4.87 -8.36
CA LEU A 25 14.44 4.80 -6.95
C LEU A 25 13.49 3.85 -6.19
N PRO A 26 14.00 3.07 -5.20
CA PRO A 26 13.20 2.06 -4.50
C PRO A 26 11.93 2.59 -3.81
N ASP A 27 12.03 3.77 -3.20
CA ASP A 27 10.95 4.46 -2.49
C ASP A 27 9.96 5.14 -3.44
N GLU A 28 10.40 5.54 -4.63
CA GLU A 28 9.57 6.15 -5.67
C GLU A 28 8.99 5.13 -6.68
N SER A 29 9.15 3.83 -6.40
CA SER A 29 8.64 2.74 -7.26
C SER A 29 7.14 2.45 -7.03
N TYR A 30 6.30 3.48 -7.14
CA TYR A 30 4.84 3.41 -7.02
C TYR A 30 4.15 4.01 -8.25
N ALA A 31 3.07 3.36 -8.72
CA ALA A 31 2.26 3.84 -9.83
C ALA A 31 0.76 3.68 -9.51
N ASP A 32 0.01 4.78 -9.50
CA ASP A 32 -1.44 4.77 -9.30
C ASP A 32 -2.18 4.47 -10.61
N VAL A 33 -2.10 3.21 -11.05
CA VAL A 33 -2.83 2.70 -12.21
C VAL A 33 -3.37 1.30 -11.91
N GLU A 34 -4.49 0.93 -12.54
CA GLU A 34 -5.16 -0.35 -12.32
C GLU A 34 -4.26 -1.56 -12.66
N GLY A 35 -3.39 -1.42 -13.66
CA GLY A 35 -2.42 -2.45 -14.03
C GLY A 35 -1.28 -2.65 -13.04
N SER A 36 -1.08 -1.76 -12.06
CA SER A 36 0.07 -1.84 -11.16
C SER A 36 -0.19 -2.75 -9.96
N TYR A 37 -0.38 -4.04 -10.20
CA TYR A 37 -0.62 -4.99 -9.10
C TYR A 37 0.60 -5.15 -8.18
N ALA A 38 1.81 -4.82 -8.65
CA ALA A 38 3.02 -4.96 -7.85
C ALA A 38 3.19 -3.83 -6.83
N SER A 39 2.49 -2.68 -6.99
CA SER A 39 2.59 -1.53 -6.08
C SER A 39 1.25 -0.99 -5.55
N ASN A 40 0.15 -1.15 -6.28
CA ASN A 40 -1.15 -0.52 -6.01
C ASN A 40 -2.30 -1.52 -5.79
N GLU A 41 -2.01 -2.80 -5.60
CA GLU A 41 -3.03 -3.81 -5.24
C GLU A 41 -3.35 -3.76 -3.74
N ILE A 42 -4.55 -4.21 -3.37
CA ILE A 42 -5.04 -4.40 -2.00
C ILE A 42 -5.01 -5.88 -1.59
N ALA A 43 -4.78 -6.16 -0.31
CA ALA A 43 -4.83 -7.52 0.22
C ALA A 43 -5.13 -7.49 1.72
N ILE A 44 -5.76 -8.57 2.18
CA ILE A 44 -6.30 -8.68 3.53
C ILE A 44 -5.22 -8.56 4.61
N ASN A 45 -4.00 -9.04 4.34
CA ASN A 45 -2.89 -9.00 5.30
C ASN A 45 -2.33 -7.59 5.52
N TRP A 46 -2.33 -6.72 4.50
CA TRP A 46 -1.89 -5.33 4.66
C TRP A 46 -2.88 -4.57 5.54
N SER A 47 -4.18 -4.70 5.25
CA SER A 47 -5.24 -4.09 6.07
C SER A 47 -5.24 -4.64 7.51
N ALA A 48 -5.03 -5.95 7.70
CA ALA A 48 -4.97 -6.56 9.03
C ALA A 48 -3.83 -5.97 9.89
N ALA A 49 -2.64 -5.78 9.30
CA ALA A 49 -1.52 -5.17 10.00
C ALA A 49 -1.79 -3.70 10.36
N LEU A 50 -2.38 -2.94 9.44
CA LEU A 50 -2.77 -1.54 9.69
C LEU A 50 -3.77 -1.44 10.84
N VAL A 51 -4.81 -2.26 10.83
CA VAL A 51 -5.84 -2.30 11.89
C VAL A 51 -5.21 -2.62 13.24
N ALA A 52 -4.30 -3.59 13.31
CA ALA A 52 -3.62 -3.93 14.55
C ALA A 52 -2.78 -2.76 15.09
N LEU A 53 -2.04 -2.07 14.21
CA LEU A 53 -1.23 -0.91 14.57
C LEU A 53 -2.10 0.26 15.04
N THR A 54 -3.11 0.65 14.27
CA THR A 54 -3.97 1.79 14.61
C THR A 54 -4.76 1.53 15.90
N SER A 55 -5.25 0.30 16.11
CA SER A 55 -5.94 -0.07 17.36
C SER A 55 -5.00 0.01 18.57
N SER A 56 -3.73 -0.36 18.38
CA SER A 56 -2.72 -0.26 19.45
C SER A 56 -2.37 1.20 19.77
N LEU A 57 -2.24 2.05 18.75
CA LEU A 57 -2.02 3.49 18.93
C LEU A 57 -3.21 4.15 19.62
N ASP A 58 -4.43 3.83 19.19
CA ASP A 58 -5.67 4.34 19.80
C ASP A 58 -5.74 3.97 21.29
N ALA A 59 -5.47 2.70 21.63
CA ALA A 59 -5.44 2.24 23.02
C ALA A 59 -4.36 2.96 23.88
N LEU A 60 -3.23 3.34 23.29
CA LEU A 60 -2.16 4.07 23.99
C LEU A 60 -2.45 5.58 24.11
N MET A 61 -3.16 6.15 23.15
CA MET A 61 -3.49 7.58 23.08
C MET A 61 -4.78 7.93 23.83
N ALA A 62 -5.64 6.95 24.12
CA ALA A 62 -6.87 7.12 24.90
C ALA A 62 -6.64 7.40 26.41
N LYS A 63 -5.54 8.05 26.77
CA LYS A 63 -5.18 8.43 28.13
C LYS A 63 -5.36 9.93 28.38
#